data_AF-A0A3S1B7Q1-F1
#
_entry.id   AF-A0A3S1B7Q1-F1
#
_cell.length_a   1.000
_cell.length_b   1.000
_cell.length_c   1.000
_cell.angle_alpha   90.00
_cell.angle_beta   90.00
_cell.angle_gamma   90.00
#
_symmetry.space_group_name_H-M   'P 1'
#
loop_
_entity.id
_entity.type
_entity.pdbx_description
1 polymer ?
#
loop_
_entity_poly.entity_id
_entity_poly.type
_entity_poly.pdbx_seq_one_letter_code
_entity_poly.pdbx_strand_id
1 'polypeptide(L)' 'EDVRLKINSRERQRMHDLNSALDSLRQVMPYSRGPSVKKLSKMSTLLLARNYIVMLTRSLGEMRSLV' A
#
# COMPACT_ATOMS: atom_id res chain seq x y z
N GLU A 1 28.99 22.18 -2.80
CA GLU A 1 27.55 22.37 -2.53
C GLU A 1 26.65 21.62 -3.53
N ASP A 2 26.93 21.69 -4.84
CA ASP A 2 26.11 21.05 -5.90
C ASP A 2 25.92 19.53 -5.76
N VAL A 3 26.94 18.81 -5.30
CA VAL A 3 26.85 17.34 -5.10
C VAL A 3 25.81 17.01 -4.02
N ARG A 4 25.79 17.77 -2.92
CA ARG A 4 24.83 17.60 -1.82
C ARG A 4 23.40 17.85 -2.30
N LEU A 5 23.20 18.91 -3.08
CA LEU A 5 21.90 19.26 -3.66
C LEU A 5 21.41 18.18 -4.64
N LYS A 6 22.29 17.65 -5.52
CA LYS A 6 21.97 16.55 -6.44
C LYS A 6 21.56 15.28 -5.71
N ILE A 7 22.30 14.89 -4.67
CA ILE A 7 21.97 13.71 -3.85
C ILE A 7 20.61 13.88 -3.17
N ASN A 8 20.35 15.03 -2.56
CA ASN A 8 19.08 15.31 -1.89
C ASN A 8 17.89 15.30 -2.87
N SER A 9 18.08 15.83 -4.09
CA SER A 9 17.07 15.78 -5.14
C SER A 9 16.74 14.34 -5.54
N ARG A 10 17.75 13.50 -5.74
CA ARG A 10 17.57 12.07 -6.05
C ARG A 10 16.85 11.32 -4.93
N GLU A 11 17.19 11.60 -3.68
CA GLU A 11 16.56 10.99 -2.52
C GLU A 11 15.07 11.35 -2.42
N ARG A 12 14.73 12.63 -2.65
CA ARG A 12 13.33 13.07 -2.71
C ARG A 12 12.57 12.34 -3.81
N GLN A 13 13.14 12.20 -5.01
CA GLN A 13 12.49 11.47 -6.09
C GLN A 13 12.23 10.01 -5.69
N ARG A 14 13.22 9.32 -5.12
CA ARG A 14 13.04 7.94 -4.64
C ARG A 14 11.90 7.83 -3.61
N MET A 15 11.80 8.79 -2.70
CA MET A 15 10.73 8.83 -1.70
C MET A 15 9.36 9.16 -2.32
N HIS A 16 9.29 9.98 -3.36
CA HIS A 16 8.06 10.22 -4.12
C HIS A 16 7.58 8.93 -4.79
N ASP A 17 8.46 8.20 -5.47
CA ASP A 17 8.12 6.94 -6.12
C ASP A 17 7.60 5.90 -5.12
N LEU A 18 8.26 5.80 -3.95
CA LEU A 18 7.83 4.92 -2.87
C LEU A 18 6.45 5.30 -2.30
N ASN A 19 6.21 6.60 -2.10
CA ASN A 19 4.91 7.07 -1.59
C ASN A 19 3.80 6.85 -2.63
N SER A 20 4.08 7.04 -3.91
CA SER A 20 3.14 6.75 -5.01
C SER A 20 2.75 5.28 -5.03
N ALA A 21 3.71 4.36 -4.93
CA ALA A 21 3.42 2.92 -4.83
C ALA A 21 2.56 2.57 -3.60
N LEU A 22 2.83 3.21 -2.45
CA LEU A 22 2.03 3.01 -1.25
C LEU A 22 0.61 3.58 -1.37
N ASP A 23 0.41 4.65 -2.14
CA ASP A 23 -0.91 5.19 -2.44
C ASP A 23 -1.69 4.29 -3.42
N SER A 24 -1.03 3.72 -4.43
CA SER A 24 -1.63 2.67 -5.28
C SER A 24 -2.04 1.44 -4.46
N LEU A 25 -1.22 1.02 -3.49
CA LEU A 25 -1.58 -0.07 -2.58
C LEU A 25 -2.87 0.26 -1.80
N ARG A 26 -3.04 1.49 -1.33
CA ARG A 26 -4.27 1.89 -0.61
C ARG A 26 -5.51 1.78 -1.48
N GLN A 27 -5.42 2.03 -2.78
CA GLN A 27 -6.56 1.98 -3.70
C GLN A 27 -7.14 0.57 -3.90
N VAL A 28 -6.34 -0.46 -3.66
CA VAL A 28 -6.76 -1.86 -3.78
C VAL A 28 -7.13 -2.51 -2.44
N MET A 29 -7.02 -1.76 -1.33
CA MET A 29 -7.42 -2.25 -0.01
C MET A 29 -8.95 -2.28 0.16
N PRO A 30 -9.47 -3.19 1.00
CA PRO A 30 -10.86 -3.12 1.44
C PRO A 30 -11.11 -1.78 2.14
N TYR A 31 -12.32 -1.22 1.96
CA TYR A 31 -12.73 0.09 2.50
C TYR A 31 -11.97 1.30 1.94
N SER A 32 -11.27 1.18 0.81
CA SER A 32 -10.57 2.28 0.14
C SER A 32 -11.48 3.29 -0.55
N ARG A 33 -12.79 2.98 -0.69
CA ARG A 33 -13.77 3.78 -1.42
C ARG A 33 -14.90 4.21 -0.48
N GLY A 34 -15.13 5.51 -0.37
CA GLY A 34 -16.25 6.09 0.38
C GLY A 34 -15.99 7.55 0.75
N PRO A 35 -17.03 8.39 0.84
CA PRO A 35 -16.90 9.83 1.07
C PRO A 35 -16.25 10.19 2.42
N SER A 36 -16.16 9.24 3.35
CA SER A 36 -15.66 9.41 4.72
C SER A 36 -14.40 8.57 5.02
N VAL A 37 -13.81 7.91 4.02
CA VAL A 37 -12.63 7.06 4.24
C VAL A 37 -11.40 7.94 4.43
N LYS A 38 -10.82 7.88 5.63
CA LYS A 38 -9.56 8.57 5.94
C LYS A 38 -8.36 7.81 5.35
N LYS A 39 -7.36 8.55 4.86
CA LYS A 39 -6.08 7.99 4.41
C LYS A 39 -5.39 7.25 5.57
N LEU A 40 -5.16 5.96 5.40
CA LEU A 40 -4.44 5.14 6.38
C LEU A 40 -2.97 5.56 6.52
N SER A 41 -2.44 5.42 7.74
CA SER A 41 -1.00 5.58 8.01
C SER A 41 -0.18 4.56 7.20
N LYS A 42 1.14 4.80 7.05
CA LYS A 42 2.02 3.85 6.32
C LYS A 42 1.99 2.45 6.97
N MET A 43 2.14 2.40 8.29
CA MET A 43 2.10 1.14 9.05
C MET A 43 0.75 0.44 8.95
N SER A 44 -0.35 1.18 9.12
CA SER A 44 -1.70 0.62 9.02
C SER A 44 -1.97 0.08 7.61
N THR A 45 -1.49 0.76 6.57
CA THR A 45 -1.62 0.30 5.16
C THR A 45 -0.92 -1.03 4.96
N LEU A 46 0.31 -1.19 5.46
CA LEU A 46 1.08 -2.43 5.33
C LEU A 46 0.46 -3.59 6.13
N LEU A 47 0.01 -3.33 7.36
CA LEU A 47 -0.68 -4.33 8.18
C LEU A 47 -1.98 -4.80 7.53
N LEU A 48 -2.79 -3.86 7.02
CA LEU A 48 -4.03 -4.18 6.33
C LEU A 48 -3.76 -4.99 5.06
N ALA A 49 -2.77 -4.61 4.25
CA ALA A 49 -2.40 -5.33 3.04
C ALA A 49 -1.99 -6.79 3.33
N ARG A 50 -1.13 -7.00 4.33
CA ARG A 50 -0.74 -8.35 4.75
C ARG A 50 -1.95 -9.18 5.17
N ASN A 51 -2.81 -8.62 6.03
CA ASN A 51 -3.98 -9.32 6.53
C ASN A 51 -4.98 -9.64 5.39
N TYR A 52 -5.13 -8.72 4.44
CA TYR A 52 -6.00 -8.90 3.29
C TYR A 52 -5.52 -10.04 2.37
N ILE A 53 -4.22 -10.15 2.11
CA ILE A 53 -3.65 -11.29 1.36
C ILE A 53 -3.95 -12.62 2.06
N VAL A 54 -3.75 -12.70 3.38
CA VAL A 54 -4.03 -13.92 4.17
C VAL A 54 -5.51 -14.29 4.09
N MET A 55 -6.40 -13.30 4.23
CA MET A 55 -7.85 -13.50 4.15
C MET A 55 -8.24 -14.04 2.77
N LEU A 56 -7.83 -13.39 1.68
CA LEU A 56 -8.13 -13.82 0.31
C LEU A 56 -7.62 -15.24 0.04
N THR A 57 -6.42 -15.57 0.51
CA THR A 57 -5.83 -16.91 0.37
C THR A 57 -6.69 -17.97 1.07
N ARG A 58 -7.17 -17.69 2.28
CA ARG A 58 -8.07 -18.60 3.02
C ARG A 58 -9.41 -18.76 2.31
N SER A 59 -10.04 -17.66 1.89
CA SER A 59 -11.32 -17.70 1.17
C SER A 59 -11.22 -18.49 -0.15
N LEU A 60 -10.11 -18.39 -0.88
CA LEU A 60 -9.85 -19.21 -2.06
C LEU A 60 -9.71 -20.70 -1.73
N GLY A 61 -9.08 -21.04 -0.60
CA GLY A 61 -8.98 -22.43 -0.12
C GLY A 61 -10.34 -23.02 0.24
N GLU A 62 -11.17 -22.26 0.96
CA GLU A 62 -12.53 -22.64 1.33
C GLU A 62 -13.40 -22.85 0.08
N MET A 63 -13.40 -21.90 -0.86
CA MET A 63 -14.15 -22.02 -2.12
C MET A 63 -13.76 -23.25 -2.94
N ARG A 64 -12.47 -23.61 -2.96
CA ARG A 64 -12.00 -24.82 -3.67
C ARG A 64 -12.46 -26.12 -3.00
N SER A 65 -12.76 -26.11 -1.71
CA SER A 65 -13.25 -27.29 -0.99
C SER A 65 -14.75 -27.53 -1.16
N LEU A 66 -15.47 -26.54 -1.68
CA LEU A 66 -16.92 -26.57 -1.91
C LEU A 66 -17.30 -27.07 -3.32
N VAL A 67 -16.33 -27.23 -4.21
CA VAL A 67 -16.48 -27.73 -5.59
C VAL A 67 -15.88 -29.12 -5.67
#